data_AF-A0A2E7Z6A4-F1
#
_entry.id   AF-A0A2E7Z6A4-F1
#
_cell.length_a   1.000
_cell.length_b   1.000
_cell.length_c   1.000
_cell.angle_alpha   90.00
_cell.angle_beta   90.00
_cell.angle_gamma   90.00
#
_symmetry.space_group_name_H-M   'P 1'
#
loop_
_entity.id
_entity.type
_entity.pdbx_description
1 polymer ?
#
loop_
_entity_poly.entity_id
_entity_poly.type
_entity_poly.pdbx_seq_one_letter_code
_entity_poly.pdbx_strand_id
1 'polypeptide(L)'
;MNSWQRVRMALLRWHRRLGAAVAIFVLLLSITGIALNHTSELGLAYRYLRPGWSELMYDVSIPRPSQYLLAEDQRITFVTNGNGHGSYFLNDELLGECFAPLKGAVNAGAGFALLCNQQLVWLTGDGALIDTIDEMFGLPPNSGQIGHPADEGGEKILIKAEGTTFALDLNAVNWQELEVTDTEWSAALEKDIRLSDNIQAQLAEGGISWERIILDLHAGRFMGSMGPYFMDLVALIFMAIALSGIWVWARALWQRSRRS
;
A
#
# COMPACT_ATOMS: atom_id res chain seq x y z
N MET A 1 -17.22 8.65 -59.51
CA MET A 1 -17.49 8.26 -58.11
C MET A 1 -17.60 9.52 -57.26
N ASN A 2 -18.78 9.83 -56.69
CA ASN A 2 -18.98 11.07 -55.93
C ASN A 2 -18.00 11.13 -54.74
N SER A 3 -17.48 12.32 -54.43
CA SER A 3 -16.59 12.56 -53.28
C SER A 3 -17.12 11.92 -51.99
N TRP A 4 -18.43 11.95 -51.82
CA TRP A 4 -19.15 11.31 -50.72
C TRP A 4 -19.00 9.78 -50.64
N GLN A 5 -19.05 9.06 -51.76
CA GLN A 5 -18.90 7.60 -51.76
C GLN A 5 -17.48 7.19 -51.33
N ARG A 6 -16.47 7.98 -51.71
CA ARG A 6 -15.08 7.79 -51.28
C ARG A 6 -14.91 7.97 -49.77
N VAL A 7 -15.45 9.05 -49.21
CA VAL A 7 -15.41 9.34 -47.76
C VAL A 7 -16.15 8.26 -46.97
N ARG A 8 -17.35 7.85 -47.40
CA ARG A 8 -18.10 6.77 -46.75
C ARG A 8 -17.35 5.45 -46.73
N MET A 9 -16.74 5.05 -47.86
CA MET A 9 -15.96 3.81 -47.93
C MET A 9 -14.67 3.87 -47.09
N ALA A 10 -14.05 5.06 -46.96
CA ALA A 10 -12.90 5.23 -46.07
C ALA A 10 -13.33 5.11 -44.60
N LEU A 11 -14.41 5.80 -44.19
CA LEU A 11 -14.95 5.74 -42.83
C LEU A 11 -15.33 4.31 -42.42
N LEU A 12 -16.06 3.58 -43.27
CA LEU A 12 -16.45 2.19 -42.98
C LEU A 12 -15.23 1.25 -42.86
N ARG A 13 -14.20 1.46 -43.68
CA ARG A 13 -12.96 0.67 -43.61
C ARG A 13 -12.21 0.91 -42.30
N TRP A 14 -12.04 2.16 -41.91
CA TRP A 14 -11.36 2.53 -40.66
C TRP A 14 -12.18 2.15 -39.43
N HIS A 15 -13.50 2.38 -39.44
CA HIS A 15 -14.42 1.97 -38.37
C HIS A 15 -14.33 0.45 -38.13
N ARG A 16 -14.32 -0.38 -39.18
CA ARG A 16 -14.19 -1.85 -39.02
C ARG A 16 -12.82 -2.28 -38.48
N ARG A 17 -11.73 -1.64 -38.93
CA ARG A 17 -10.37 -1.97 -38.46
C ARG A 17 -10.16 -1.56 -37.00
N LEU A 18 -10.56 -0.34 -36.64
CA LEU A 18 -10.50 0.15 -35.27
C LEU A 18 -11.47 -0.64 -34.39
N GLY A 19 -12.68 -0.92 -34.85
CA GLY A 19 -13.65 -1.76 -34.14
C GLY A 19 -13.11 -3.15 -33.81
N ALA A 20 -12.47 -3.82 -34.77
CA ALA A 20 -11.83 -5.12 -34.52
C ALA A 20 -10.66 -5.01 -33.51
N ALA A 21 -9.84 -3.97 -33.64
CA ALA A 21 -8.70 -3.75 -32.74
C ALA A 21 -9.14 -3.49 -31.29
N VAL A 22 -10.22 -2.72 -31.08
CA VAL A 22 -10.66 -2.34 -29.73
C VAL A 22 -11.73 -3.28 -29.16
N ALA A 23 -12.25 -4.24 -29.93
CA ALA A 23 -13.22 -5.23 -29.45
C ALA A 23 -12.72 -6.01 -28.22
N ILE A 24 -11.43 -6.38 -28.19
CA ILE A 24 -10.82 -7.06 -27.03
C ILE A 24 -10.90 -6.18 -25.79
N PHE A 25 -10.63 -4.88 -25.91
CA PHE A 25 -10.72 -3.95 -24.79
C PHE A 25 -12.16 -3.71 -24.35
N VAL A 26 -13.14 -3.67 -25.26
CA VAL A 26 -14.55 -3.62 -24.88
C VAL A 26 -14.93 -4.83 -24.04
N LEU A 27 -14.55 -6.03 -24.47
CA LEU A 27 -14.81 -7.26 -23.73
C LEU A 27 -14.13 -7.23 -22.35
N LEU A 28 -12.85 -6.86 -22.30
CA LEU A 28 -12.09 -6.75 -21.06
C LEU A 28 -12.74 -5.76 -20.08
N LEU A 29 -13.06 -4.55 -20.54
CA LEU A 29 -13.69 -3.51 -19.71
C LEU A 29 -15.10 -3.89 -19.27
N SER A 30 -15.86 -4.58 -20.13
CA SER A 30 -17.20 -5.05 -19.79
C SER A 30 -17.15 -6.15 -18.75
N ILE A 31 -16.26 -7.15 -18.92
CA ILE A 31 -16.11 -8.26 -17.98
C ILE A 31 -15.63 -7.74 -16.62
N THR A 32 -14.60 -6.90 -16.61
CA THR A 32 -14.08 -6.29 -15.37
C THR A 32 -15.12 -5.36 -14.74
N GLY A 33 -15.82 -4.53 -15.52
CA GLY A 33 -16.88 -3.66 -15.02
C GLY A 33 -18.06 -4.42 -14.39
N ILE A 34 -18.49 -5.52 -15.02
CA ILE A 34 -19.53 -6.41 -14.46
C ILE A 34 -19.03 -7.04 -13.15
N ALA A 35 -17.78 -7.54 -13.13
CA ALA A 35 -17.19 -8.11 -11.92
C ALA A 35 -17.14 -7.10 -10.78
N LEU A 36 -16.74 -5.84 -11.07
CA LEU A 36 -16.69 -4.75 -10.11
C LEU A 36 -18.06 -4.30 -9.61
N ASN A 37 -19.09 -4.41 -10.44
CA ASN A 37 -20.46 -4.14 -10.04
C ASN A 37 -21.04 -5.23 -9.11
N HIS A 38 -20.40 -6.41 -9.09
CA HIS A 38 -20.78 -7.57 -8.28
C HIS A 38 -19.70 -7.98 -7.26
N THR A 39 -18.88 -7.01 -6.82
CA THR A 39 -17.78 -7.24 -5.87
C THR A 39 -18.23 -7.95 -4.60
N SER A 40 -19.40 -7.58 -4.05
CA SER A 40 -20.01 -8.18 -2.86
C SER A 40 -20.37 -9.65 -3.07
N GLU A 41 -21.13 -9.95 -4.13
CA GLU A 41 -21.60 -11.31 -4.39
C GLU A 41 -20.46 -12.26 -4.76
N LEU A 42 -19.45 -11.74 -5.46
CA LEU A 42 -18.26 -12.49 -5.86
C LEU A 42 -17.20 -12.58 -4.75
N GLY A 43 -17.35 -11.81 -3.67
CA GLY A 43 -16.39 -11.73 -2.57
C GLY A 43 -15.02 -11.23 -3.01
N LEU A 44 -14.95 -10.37 -4.03
CA LEU A 44 -13.67 -9.91 -4.60
C LEU A 44 -12.86 -9.04 -3.62
N ALA A 45 -13.55 -8.33 -2.73
CA ALA A 45 -12.93 -7.52 -1.68
C ALA A 45 -12.23 -8.38 -0.60
N TYR A 46 -12.77 -9.57 -0.33
CA TYR A 46 -12.35 -10.44 0.78
C TYR A 46 -11.46 -11.61 0.33
N ARG A 47 -11.16 -11.68 -0.95
CA ARG A 47 -10.23 -12.68 -1.52
C ARG A 47 -8.94 -11.98 -1.87
N TYR A 48 -7.87 -12.36 -1.18
CA TYR A 48 -6.55 -11.78 -1.34
C TYR A 48 -5.67 -12.66 -2.22
N LEU A 49 -4.73 -12.05 -2.94
CA LEU A 49 -3.71 -12.80 -3.65
C LEU A 49 -2.78 -13.52 -2.69
N ARG A 50 -2.22 -14.64 -3.16
CA ARG A 50 -1.11 -15.28 -2.47
C ARG A 50 0.12 -14.38 -2.52
N PRO A 51 0.93 -14.31 -1.44
CA PRO A 51 2.07 -13.39 -1.30
C PRO A 51 3.02 -13.33 -2.51
N GLY A 52 3.31 -14.46 -3.17
CA GLY A 52 4.26 -14.49 -4.29
C GLY A 52 3.77 -13.89 -5.62
N TRP A 53 2.46 -13.66 -5.81
CA TRP A 53 1.95 -13.07 -7.07
C TRP A 53 1.87 -11.53 -7.01
N SER A 54 1.69 -10.96 -5.81
CA SER A 54 1.76 -9.51 -5.59
C SER A 54 3.14 -8.93 -5.89
N GLU A 55 4.20 -9.69 -5.60
CA GLU A 55 5.59 -9.31 -5.81
C GLU A 55 5.92 -9.06 -7.29
N LEU A 56 5.36 -9.86 -8.21
CA LEU A 56 5.62 -9.75 -9.64
C LEU A 56 4.87 -8.58 -10.32
N MET A 57 3.70 -8.21 -9.78
CA MET A 57 2.78 -7.28 -10.43
C MET A 57 2.81 -5.87 -9.85
N TYR A 58 3.17 -5.72 -8.58
CA TYR A 58 3.01 -4.46 -7.84
C TYR A 58 4.32 -3.90 -7.24
N ASP A 59 5.47 -4.49 -7.55
CA ASP A 59 6.78 -4.11 -6.97
C ASP A 59 6.71 -3.98 -5.44
N VAL A 60 5.91 -4.84 -4.81
CA VAL A 60 5.79 -4.89 -3.36
C VAL A 60 7.11 -5.45 -2.87
N SER A 61 7.92 -4.58 -2.30
CA SER A 61 9.24 -4.89 -1.76
C SER A 61 9.09 -6.08 -0.82
N ILE A 62 9.94 -7.10 -0.99
CA ILE A 62 9.96 -8.27 -0.09
C ILE A 62 9.94 -7.74 1.34
N PRO A 63 8.94 -8.10 2.16
CA PRO A 63 8.91 -7.70 3.55
C PRO A 63 10.25 -8.13 4.16
N ARG A 64 11.04 -7.16 4.62
CA ARG A 64 12.25 -7.45 5.40
C ARG A 64 11.80 -7.42 6.85
N PRO A 65 11.41 -8.57 7.42
CA PRO A 65 11.04 -8.58 8.83
C PRO A 65 12.22 -8.11 9.67
N SER A 66 11.95 -7.31 10.68
CA SER A 66 12.86 -7.07 11.79
C SER A 66 12.22 -7.57 13.07
N GLN A 67 13.02 -8.16 13.95
CA GLN A 67 12.56 -8.64 15.25
C GLN A 67 13.37 -7.98 16.36
N TYR A 68 12.70 -7.66 17.46
CA TYR A 68 13.33 -7.06 18.64
C TYR A 68 12.83 -7.80 19.88
N LEU A 69 13.74 -8.08 20.81
CA LEU A 69 13.40 -8.71 22.08
C LEU A 69 13.11 -7.62 23.12
N LEU A 70 11.92 -7.68 23.73
CA LEU A 70 11.56 -6.82 24.86
C LEU A 70 11.90 -7.50 26.19
N ALA A 71 11.60 -8.79 26.30
CA ALA A 71 11.88 -9.66 27.45
C ALA A 71 12.05 -11.10 26.97
N GLU A 72 12.45 -12.05 27.83
CA GLU A 72 12.73 -13.45 27.45
C GLU A 72 11.63 -14.08 26.57
N ASP A 73 10.36 -13.77 26.84
CA ASP A 73 9.19 -14.32 26.14
C ASP A 73 8.39 -13.31 25.30
N GLN A 74 8.83 -12.04 25.22
CA GLN A 74 8.13 -11.00 24.47
C GLN A 74 8.98 -10.50 23.31
N ARG A 75 8.49 -10.75 22.10
CA ARG A 75 9.14 -10.30 20.86
C ARG A 75 8.22 -9.41 20.05
N ILE A 76 8.80 -8.35 19.51
CA ILE A 76 8.17 -7.53 18.49
C ILE A 76 8.68 -7.99 17.14
N THR A 77 7.76 -8.32 16.23
CA THR A 77 8.06 -8.53 14.81
C THR A 77 7.50 -7.37 14.02
N PHE A 78 8.29 -6.75 13.16
CA PHE A 78 7.86 -5.68 12.27
C PHE A 78 8.00 -6.13 10.82
N VAL A 79 6.97 -5.86 10.03
CA VAL A 79 6.93 -6.24 8.62
C VAL A 79 6.61 -5.02 7.77
N THR A 80 7.56 -4.60 6.94
CA THR A 80 7.41 -3.43 6.06
C THR A 80 6.36 -3.68 4.97
N ASN A 81 5.46 -2.72 4.83
CA ASN A 81 4.48 -2.60 3.75
C ASN A 81 5.07 -1.74 2.63
N GLY A 82 4.73 -2.02 1.36
CA GLY A 82 5.29 -1.32 0.20
C GLY A 82 4.90 0.17 0.07
N ASN A 83 4.19 0.74 1.04
CA ASN A 83 3.70 2.13 1.08
C ASN A 83 4.48 3.03 2.05
N GLY A 84 5.62 2.57 2.59
CA GLY A 84 6.42 3.33 3.57
C GLY A 84 5.96 3.16 5.03
N HIS A 85 4.95 2.33 5.27
CA HIS A 85 4.55 1.89 6.60
C HIS A 85 4.98 0.44 6.84
N GLY A 86 4.75 -0.09 8.02
CA GLY A 86 4.80 -1.51 8.30
C GLY A 86 3.98 -1.87 9.51
N SER A 87 3.57 -3.13 9.57
CA SER A 87 2.76 -3.68 10.64
C SER A 87 3.67 -4.27 11.73
N TYR A 88 3.37 -3.98 13.00
CA TYR A 88 4.07 -4.56 14.14
C TYR A 88 3.18 -5.57 14.89
N PHE A 89 3.82 -6.65 15.33
CA PHE A 89 3.21 -7.80 15.98
C PHE A 89 3.89 -8.05 17.31
N LEU A 90 3.12 -8.32 18.36
CA LEU A 90 3.62 -8.83 19.63
C LEU A 90 3.29 -10.32 19.70
N ASN A 91 4.32 -11.17 19.81
CA ASN A 91 4.14 -12.62 19.91
C ASN A 91 3.18 -13.20 18.84
N ASP A 92 3.35 -12.75 17.59
CA ASP A 92 2.52 -13.10 16.41
C ASP A 92 1.11 -12.50 16.35
N GLU A 93 0.70 -11.66 17.30
CA GLU A 93 -0.58 -10.93 17.25
C GLU A 93 -0.38 -9.52 16.66
N LEU A 94 -1.18 -9.15 15.66
CA LEU A 94 -1.14 -7.82 15.04
C LEU A 94 -1.63 -6.76 16.04
N LEU A 95 -0.75 -5.80 16.37
CA LEU A 95 -1.10 -4.69 17.26
C LEU A 95 -1.39 -3.39 16.51
N GLY A 96 -0.72 -3.14 15.38
CA GLY A 96 -0.94 -1.93 14.60
C GLY A 96 0.10 -1.68 13.52
N GLU A 97 0.14 -0.44 13.03
CA GLU A 97 1.06 0.01 11.99
C GLU A 97 1.80 1.30 12.38
N CYS A 98 3.02 1.47 11.87
CA CYS A 98 3.79 2.71 12.00
C CYS A 98 4.68 2.93 10.77
N PHE A 99 5.37 4.07 10.67
CA PHE A 99 6.28 4.34 9.56
C PHE A 99 7.51 3.41 9.56
N ALA A 100 7.81 2.81 8.41
CA ALA A 100 8.99 1.98 8.25
C ALA A 100 10.28 2.82 8.10
N PRO A 101 11.46 2.30 8.52
CA PRO A 101 11.64 1.04 9.24
C PRO A 101 11.40 1.20 10.75
N LEU A 102 11.05 0.09 11.41
CA LEU A 102 11.23 -0.03 12.86
C LEU A 102 12.73 -0.04 13.17
N LYS A 103 13.17 0.90 14.00
CA LYS A 103 14.58 1.13 14.39
C LYS A 103 14.90 0.47 15.73
N GLY A 104 13.92 0.25 16.59
CA GLY A 104 14.06 -0.54 17.80
C GLY A 104 12.81 -0.62 18.65
N ALA A 105 12.85 -1.46 19.68
CA ALA A 105 11.79 -1.65 20.66
C ALA A 105 12.40 -1.82 22.06
N VAL A 106 11.83 -1.17 23.07
CA VAL A 106 12.30 -1.26 24.47
C VAL A 106 11.12 -1.32 25.42
N ASN A 107 11.32 -1.91 26.60
CA ASN A 107 10.36 -1.76 27.69
C ASN A 107 10.33 -0.31 28.18
N ALA A 108 9.13 0.14 28.56
CA ALA A 108 8.85 1.51 28.93
C ALA A 108 7.80 1.53 30.06
N GLY A 109 8.25 1.57 31.30
CA GLY A 109 7.39 1.49 32.48
C GLY A 109 6.56 0.20 32.52
N ALA A 110 5.23 0.31 32.50
CA ALA A 110 4.30 -0.83 32.49
C ALA A 110 4.00 -1.40 31.09
N GLY A 111 4.67 -0.90 30.06
CA GLY A 111 4.47 -1.34 28.68
C GLY A 111 5.77 -1.27 27.88
N PHE A 112 5.68 -0.90 26.62
CA PHE A 112 6.83 -0.86 25.72
C PHE A 112 6.69 0.22 24.67
N ALA A 113 7.82 0.67 24.14
CA ALA A 113 7.89 1.69 23.13
C ALA A 113 8.63 1.20 21.88
N LEU A 114 8.11 1.60 20.72
CA LEU A 114 8.63 1.26 19.40
C LEU A 114 9.12 2.54 18.72
N LEU A 115 10.41 2.58 18.37
CA LEU A 115 10.96 3.67 17.57
C LEU A 115 10.83 3.33 16.09
N CYS A 116 9.83 3.90 15.45
CA CYS A 116 9.61 3.84 14.01
C CYS A 116 10.28 5.03 13.32
N ASN A 117 10.14 5.16 12.00
CA ASN A 117 10.67 6.33 11.31
C ASN A 117 9.84 7.58 11.66
N GLN A 118 10.46 8.58 12.28
CA GLN A 118 9.81 9.85 12.69
C GLN A 118 8.65 9.69 13.68
N GLN A 119 8.52 8.51 14.31
CA GLN A 119 7.46 8.21 15.27
C GLN A 119 7.98 7.34 16.39
N LEU A 120 7.60 7.68 17.62
CA LEU A 120 7.71 6.82 18.79
C LEU A 120 6.29 6.37 19.17
N VAL A 121 6.03 5.08 19.04
CA VAL A 121 4.74 4.48 19.41
C VAL A 121 4.87 3.92 20.81
N TRP A 122 4.03 4.38 21.74
CA TRP A 122 4.02 3.91 23.12
C TRP A 122 2.79 3.06 23.40
N LEU A 123 3.02 1.87 23.94
CA LEU A 123 2.04 0.82 24.10
C LEU A 123 2.00 0.37 25.57
N THR A 124 0.83 -0.10 26.00
CA THR A 124 0.67 -0.80 27.29
C THR A 124 1.31 -2.20 27.21
N GLY A 125 1.47 -2.87 28.37
CA GLY A 125 2.02 -4.24 28.40
C GLY A 125 1.18 -5.28 27.66
N ASP A 126 -0.12 -5.03 27.48
CA ASP A 126 -1.05 -5.83 26.66
C ASP A 126 -1.14 -5.37 25.19
N GLY A 127 -0.33 -4.39 24.79
CA GLY A 127 -0.20 -3.96 23.39
C GLY A 127 -1.23 -2.92 22.93
N ALA A 128 -2.02 -2.34 23.84
CA ALA A 128 -2.93 -1.25 23.52
C ALA A 128 -2.16 0.07 23.33
N LEU A 129 -2.58 0.88 22.36
CA LEU A 129 -1.97 2.17 22.09
C LEU A 129 -2.21 3.17 23.22
N ILE A 130 -1.12 3.65 23.83
CA ILE A 130 -1.15 4.76 24.79
C ILE A 130 -1.05 6.07 24.01
N ASP A 131 0.00 6.24 23.21
CA ASP A 131 0.25 7.47 22.45
C ASP A 131 1.20 7.26 21.26
N THR A 132 1.26 8.24 20.36
CA THR A 132 2.25 8.32 19.27
C THR A 132 2.87 9.71 19.24
N ILE A 133 4.18 9.77 19.48
CA ILE A 133 4.95 11.02 19.52
C ILE A 133 5.75 11.13 18.23
N ASP A 134 5.53 12.19 17.46
CA ASP A 134 6.29 12.52 16.26
C ASP A 134 7.16 13.77 16.48
N GLU A 135 7.86 14.21 15.44
CA GLU A 135 8.73 15.40 15.50
C GLU A 135 7.96 16.69 15.82
N MET A 136 6.68 16.79 15.46
CA MET A 136 5.83 17.93 15.78
C MET A 136 5.49 17.99 17.27
N PHE A 137 5.36 16.81 17.90
CA PHE A 137 5.12 16.66 19.33
C PHE A 137 6.40 16.47 20.16
N GLY A 138 7.57 16.72 19.55
CA GLY A 138 8.84 16.86 20.26
C GLY A 138 9.80 15.69 20.14
N LEU A 139 9.49 14.65 19.34
CA LEU A 139 10.48 13.62 19.02
C LEU A 139 11.72 14.27 18.37
N PRO A 140 12.94 14.02 18.87
CA PRO A 140 14.14 14.56 18.26
C PRO A 140 14.25 14.18 16.78
N PRO A 141 14.58 15.12 15.88
CA PRO A 141 14.75 14.81 14.47
C PRO A 141 15.89 13.82 14.28
N ASN A 142 15.80 12.99 13.23
CA ASN A 142 16.82 11.99 12.94
C ASN A 142 17.07 10.98 14.08
N SER A 143 16.04 10.70 14.89
CA SER A 143 16.05 9.62 15.88
C SER A 143 16.40 8.28 15.23
N GLY A 144 17.54 7.71 15.61
CA GLY A 144 18.16 6.56 14.95
C GLY A 144 18.18 5.29 15.80
N GLN A 145 18.24 5.41 17.12
CA GLN A 145 18.29 4.27 18.05
C GLN A 145 17.45 4.55 19.28
N ILE A 146 16.91 3.49 19.88
CA ILE A 146 16.18 3.52 21.14
C ILE A 146 16.82 2.52 22.11
N GLY A 147 16.84 2.87 23.39
CA GLY A 147 17.47 2.08 24.44
C GLY A 147 16.89 2.43 25.81
N HIS A 148 17.50 1.88 26.85
CA HIS A 148 17.23 2.25 28.24
C HIS A 148 18.54 2.42 29.01
N PRO A 149 18.53 3.13 30.16
CA PRO A 149 19.66 3.12 31.07
C PRO A 149 19.90 1.69 31.60
N ALA A 150 21.17 1.29 31.75
CA ALA A 150 21.51 -0.04 32.28
C ALA A 150 21.04 -0.21 33.75
N ASP A 151 21.02 0.89 34.52
CA ASP A 151 20.77 0.86 35.96
C ASP A 151 19.29 1.00 36.38
N GLU A 152 18.39 1.46 35.49
CA GLU A 152 17.02 1.89 35.85
C GLU A 152 15.88 1.06 35.22
N GLY A 153 16.16 -0.19 34.80
CA GLY A 153 15.10 -1.20 34.58
C GLY A 153 13.95 -0.80 33.64
N GLY A 154 14.18 0.05 32.65
CA GLY A 154 13.19 0.41 31.63
C GLY A 154 12.17 1.48 32.02
N GLU A 155 12.36 2.24 33.12
CA GLU A 155 11.49 3.38 33.43
C GLU A 155 11.72 4.59 32.51
N LYS A 156 12.95 4.76 32.02
CA LYS A 156 13.31 5.84 31.09
C LYS A 156 13.64 5.27 29.73
N ILE A 157 13.13 5.94 28.69
CA ILE A 157 13.48 5.64 27.31
C ILE A 157 14.62 6.57 26.90
N LEU A 158 15.66 6.01 26.30
CA LEU A 158 16.73 6.76 25.67
C LEU A 158 16.57 6.73 24.16
N ILE A 159 16.75 7.88 23.51
CA ILE A 159 16.81 7.98 22.05
C ILE A 159 18.14 8.62 21.66
N LYS A 160 18.78 8.04 20.65
CA LYS A 160 19.94 8.65 19.99
C LYS A 160 19.52 9.36 18.71
N ALA A 161 19.76 10.66 18.66
CA ALA A 161 19.48 11.52 17.51
C ALA A 161 20.69 12.40 17.21
N GLU A 162 21.16 12.39 15.96
CA GLU A 162 22.32 13.19 15.50
C GLU A 162 23.62 13.05 16.33
N GLY A 163 23.77 11.95 17.06
CA GLY A 163 24.94 11.71 17.92
C GLY A 163 24.73 12.12 19.38
N THR A 164 23.66 12.84 19.68
CA THR A 164 23.21 13.20 21.03
C THR A 164 22.24 12.16 21.56
N THR A 165 22.29 11.90 22.87
CA THR A 165 21.35 11.04 23.57
C THR A 165 20.36 11.90 24.36
N PHE A 166 19.08 11.63 24.14
CA PHE A 166 17.97 12.25 24.85
C PHE A 166 17.26 11.19 25.69
N ALA A 167 16.91 11.49 26.94
CA ALA A 167 15.93 10.69 27.69
C ALA A 167 14.55 11.32 27.58
N LEU A 168 13.55 10.46 27.38
CA LEU A 168 12.15 10.80 27.57
C LEU A 168 11.73 10.47 29.00
N ASP A 169 11.27 11.49 29.70
CA ASP A 169 10.46 11.28 30.91
C ASP A 169 9.02 10.97 30.48
N LEU A 170 8.59 9.72 30.68
CA LEU A 170 7.26 9.23 30.31
C LEU A 170 6.12 9.91 31.09
N ASN A 171 6.39 10.44 32.28
CA ASN A 171 5.36 11.10 33.10
C ASN A 171 5.14 12.55 32.67
N ALA A 172 6.21 13.22 32.25
CA ALA A 172 6.18 14.62 31.85
C ALA A 172 6.13 14.83 30.33
N VAL A 173 6.35 13.76 29.55
CA VAL A 173 6.54 13.77 28.08
C VAL A 173 7.52 14.88 27.68
N ASN A 174 8.70 14.86 28.32
CA ASN A 174 9.74 15.86 28.09
C ASN A 174 11.07 15.20 27.78
N TRP A 175 11.80 15.79 26.82
CA TRP A 175 13.10 15.32 26.37
C TRP A 175 14.21 16.07 27.09
N GLN A 176 15.13 15.32 27.69
CA GLN A 176 16.31 15.88 28.35
C GLN A 176 17.57 15.31 27.72
N GLU A 177 18.48 16.20 27.31
CA GLU A 177 19.81 15.79 26.84
C GLU A 177 20.62 15.20 27.99
N LEU A 178 21.21 14.04 27.75
CA LEU A 178 22.03 13.33 28.74
C LEU A 178 23.30 12.81 28.10
N GLU A 179 24.42 13.04 28.77
CA GLU A 179 25.65 12.30 28.52
C GLU A 179 25.63 11.01 29.35
N VAL A 180 24.89 9.99 28.87
CA VAL A 180 24.84 8.68 29.53
C VAL A 180 26.02 7.83 29.04
N THR A 181 26.82 7.31 29.97
CA THR A 181 27.94 6.39 29.66
C THR A 181 27.56 4.92 29.65
N ASP A 182 26.50 4.53 30.36
CA ASP A 182 26.06 3.13 30.44
C ASP A 182 24.63 2.96 29.91
N THR A 183 24.50 2.30 28.76
CA THR A 183 23.25 2.24 27.98
C THR A 183 23.11 0.90 27.29
N GLU A 184 21.90 0.35 27.35
CA GLU A 184 21.53 -0.84 26.59
C GLU A 184 20.65 -0.42 25.41
N TRP A 185 21.25 -0.43 24.22
CA TRP A 185 20.55 -0.08 22.99
C TRP A 185 19.80 -1.30 22.45
N SER A 186 18.55 -1.08 22.02
CA SER A 186 17.76 -2.08 21.31
C SER A 186 18.50 -2.55 20.06
N ALA A 187 18.70 -3.86 19.96
CA ALA A 187 19.32 -4.51 18.81
C ALA A 187 18.32 -5.46 18.14
N ALA A 188 18.34 -5.49 16.81
CA ALA A 188 17.52 -6.43 16.06
C ALA A 188 18.04 -7.87 16.27
N LEU A 189 17.12 -8.80 16.51
CA LEU A 189 17.34 -10.23 16.43
C LEU A 189 17.71 -10.59 14.97
N GLU A 190 18.52 -11.64 14.81
CA GLU A 190 19.23 -12.07 13.59
C GLU A 190 18.57 -11.82 12.21
N LYS A 191 19.40 -11.81 11.16
CA LYS A 191 19.05 -11.36 9.80
C LYS A 191 18.17 -12.33 8.99
N ASP A 192 17.92 -13.56 9.46
CA ASP A 192 17.11 -14.59 8.74
C ASP A 192 15.85 -14.96 9.52
N ILE A 193 14.98 -13.97 9.73
CA ILE A 193 13.71 -14.16 10.43
C ILE A 193 12.73 -14.87 9.49
N ARG A 194 12.32 -16.08 9.89
CA ARG A 194 11.17 -16.76 9.29
C ARG A 194 9.90 -16.32 9.99
N LEU A 195 8.98 -15.71 9.25
CA LEU A 195 7.66 -15.32 9.75
C LEU A 195 6.85 -16.57 10.11
N SER A 196 6.15 -16.54 11.24
CA SER A 196 5.20 -17.57 11.62
C SER A 196 4.03 -17.63 10.63
N ASP A 197 3.38 -18.79 10.52
CA ASP A 197 2.21 -18.95 9.66
C ASP A 197 1.06 -18.01 10.09
N ASN A 198 0.97 -17.66 11.38
CA ASN A 198 -0.02 -16.74 11.91
C ASN A 198 0.19 -15.30 11.43
N ILE A 199 1.43 -14.80 11.49
CA ILE A 199 1.76 -13.48 10.93
C ILE A 199 1.48 -13.46 9.43
N GLN A 200 1.88 -14.50 8.71
CA GLN A 200 1.63 -14.59 7.26
C GLN A 200 0.13 -14.58 6.92
N ALA A 201 -0.70 -15.25 7.71
CA ALA A 201 -2.16 -15.24 7.53
C ALA A 201 -2.76 -13.84 7.76
N GLN A 202 -2.39 -13.18 8.87
CA GLN A 202 -2.86 -11.83 9.19
C GLN A 202 -2.41 -10.79 8.15
N LEU A 203 -1.16 -10.89 7.65
CA LEU A 203 -0.68 -10.03 6.56
C LEU A 203 -1.43 -10.29 5.25
N ALA A 204 -1.81 -11.53 4.97
CA ALA A 204 -2.59 -11.86 3.78
C ALA A 204 -4.00 -11.25 3.83
N GLU A 205 -4.61 -11.12 5.00
CA GLU A 205 -5.88 -10.39 5.19
C GLU A 205 -5.74 -8.88 4.93
N GLY A 206 -4.54 -8.32 5.08
CA GLY A 206 -4.19 -6.94 4.67
C GLY A 206 -3.66 -6.81 3.23
N GLY A 207 -3.61 -7.91 2.47
CA GLY A 207 -2.96 -7.97 1.16
C GLY A 207 -3.73 -7.29 0.01
N ILE A 208 -3.22 -7.45 -1.22
CA ILE A 208 -3.91 -6.94 -2.42
C ILE A 208 -5.11 -7.85 -2.74
N SER A 209 -6.31 -7.29 -2.67
CA SER A 209 -7.56 -7.99 -3.00
C SER A 209 -7.75 -8.20 -4.51
N TRP A 210 -8.55 -9.20 -4.88
CA TRP A 210 -8.94 -9.42 -6.28
C TRP A 210 -9.70 -8.23 -6.86
N GLU A 211 -10.49 -7.54 -6.03
CA GLU A 211 -11.13 -6.28 -6.41
C GLU A 211 -10.09 -5.25 -6.88
N ARG A 212 -9.00 -5.07 -6.13
CA ARG A 212 -7.97 -4.09 -6.48
C ARG A 212 -7.31 -4.40 -7.82
N ILE A 213 -7.04 -5.67 -8.11
CA ILE A 213 -6.44 -6.09 -9.38
C ILE A 213 -7.38 -5.82 -10.54
N ILE A 214 -8.65 -6.18 -10.38
CA ILE A 214 -9.67 -5.98 -11.41
C ILE A 214 -9.88 -4.48 -11.65
N LEU A 215 -9.87 -3.66 -10.59
CA LEU A 215 -9.90 -2.20 -10.68
C LEU A 215 -8.70 -1.65 -11.46
N ASP A 216 -7.49 -2.09 -11.13
CA ASP A 216 -6.28 -1.59 -11.78
C ASP A 216 -6.20 -2.04 -13.25
N LEU A 217 -6.69 -3.24 -13.56
CA LEU A 217 -6.83 -3.72 -14.94
C LEU A 217 -7.88 -2.89 -15.70
N HIS A 218 -9.03 -2.61 -15.09
CA HIS A 218 -10.11 -1.81 -15.67
C HIS A 218 -9.67 -0.35 -15.92
N ALA A 219 -8.91 0.22 -14.98
CA ALA A 219 -8.38 1.58 -15.07
C ALA A 219 -7.08 1.68 -15.88
N GLY A 220 -6.55 0.55 -16.39
CA GLY A 220 -5.27 0.48 -17.11
C GLY A 220 -4.04 0.75 -16.25
N ARG A 221 -4.18 0.91 -14.93
CA ARG A 221 -3.09 1.19 -13.98
C ARG A 221 -2.08 0.06 -13.83
N PHE A 222 -2.38 -1.13 -14.35
CA PHE A 222 -1.43 -2.24 -14.41
C PHE A 222 -0.16 -1.92 -15.22
N MET A 223 -0.19 -0.93 -16.13
CA MET A 223 1.00 -0.44 -16.86
C MET A 223 1.73 0.72 -16.13
N GLY A 224 1.45 0.93 -14.84
CA GLY A 224 2.03 2.01 -14.05
C GLY A 224 1.61 3.39 -14.55
N SER A 225 2.55 4.32 -14.60
CA SER A 225 2.31 5.74 -14.95
C SER A 225 1.81 5.95 -16.39
N MET A 226 2.11 5.02 -17.31
CA MET A 226 1.66 5.09 -18.71
C MET A 226 0.21 4.60 -18.91
N GLY A 227 -0.32 3.87 -17.93
CA GLY A 227 -1.65 3.24 -17.96
C GLY A 227 -2.80 4.19 -18.28
N PRO A 228 -2.97 5.31 -17.53
CA PRO A 228 -4.04 6.27 -17.78
C PRO A 228 -4.01 6.85 -19.20
N TYR A 229 -2.83 7.22 -19.70
CA TYR A 229 -2.68 7.76 -21.05
C TYR A 229 -3.07 6.74 -22.14
N PHE A 230 -2.75 5.47 -21.92
CA PHE A 230 -3.18 4.39 -22.80
C PHE A 230 -4.71 4.24 -22.79
N MET A 231 -5.35 4.32 -21.61
CA MET A 231 -6.81 4.27 -21.49
C MET A 231 -7.50 5.46 -22.14
N ASP A 232 -6.91 6.66 -22.05
CA ASP A 232 -7.41 7.84 -22.76
C ASP A 232 -7.42 7.63 -24.28
N LEU A 233 -6.35 7.03 -24.83
CA LEU A 233 -6.30 6.68 -26.25
C LEU A 233 -7.40 5.69 -26.64
N VAL A 234 -7.62 4.65 -25.83
CA VAL A 234 -8.71 3.68 -26.04
C VAL A 234 -10.08 4.37 -26.01
N ALA A 235 -10.31 5.28 -25.06
CA ALA A 235 -11.55 6.06 -24.95
C ALA A 235 -11.79 6.96 -26.17
N LEU A 236 -10.74 7.62 -26.70
CA LEU A 236 -10.84 8.41 -27.92
C LEU A 236 -11.23 7.56 -29.13
N ILE A 237 -10.67 6.34 -29.25
CA ILE A 237 -11.04 5.41 -30.33
C ILE A 237 -12.50 4.97 -30.18
N PHE A 238 -12.98 4.69 -28.96
CA PHE A 238 -14.39 4.39 -28.71
C PHE A 238 -15.30 5.53 -29.13
N MET A 239 -14.96 6.77 -28.77
CA MET A 239 -15.72 7.93 -29.20
C MET A 239 -15.75 8.05 -30.74
N ALA A 240 -14.61 7.86 -31.41
CA ALA A 240 -14.55 7.90 -32.87
C ALA A 240 -15.41 6.81 -33.53
N ILE A 241 -15.41 5.59 -33.00
CA ILE A 241 -16.24 4.48 -33.49
C ILE A 241 -17.73 4.77 -33.24
N ALA A 242 -18.09 5.22 -32.04
CA ALA A 242 -19.48 5.55 -31.70
C ALA A 242 -20.03 6.66 -32.60
N LEU A 243 -19.30 7.78 -32.73
CA LEU A 243 -19.70 8.90 -33.57
C LEU A 243 -19.81 8.51 -35.05
N SER A 244 -18.83 7.75 -35.57
CA SER A 244 -18.86 7.30 -36.96
C SER A 244 -20.01 6.31 -37.22
N GLY A 245 -20.33 5.45 -36.26
CA GLY A 245 -21.48 4.54 -36.32
C GLY A 245 -22.82 5.29 -36.36
N ILE A 246 -23.04 6.21 -35.41
CA ILE A 246 -24.23 7.06 -35.34
C ILE A 246 -24.39 7.86 -36.64
N TRP A 247 -23.32 8.46 -37.13
CA TRP A 247 -23.34 9.26 -38.36
C TRP A 247 -23.77 8.42 -39.58
N VAL A 248 -23.19 7.23 -39.74
CA VAL A 248 -23.54 6.33 -40.85
C VAL A 248 -25.01 5.91 -40.77
N TRP A 249 -25.49 5.58 -39.56
CA TRP A 249 -26.88 5.19 -39.32
C TRP A 249 -27.87 6.33 -39.60
N ALA A 250 -27.66 7.51 -39.02
CA ALA A 250 -28.53 8.67 -39.18
C ALA A 250 -28.64 9.09 -40.65
N ARG A 251 -27.51 9.03 -41.39
CA ARG A 251 -27.50 9.35 -42.81
C ARG A 251 -28.19 8.30 -43.66
N ALA A 252 -28.09 7.02 -43.30
CA ALA A 252 -28.82 5.95 -43.96
C ALA A 252 -30.35 6.12 -43.79
N LEU A 253 -30.80 6.54 -42.59
CA LEU A 253 -32.20 6.88 -42.34
C LEU A 253 -32.68 8.08 -43.16
N TRP A 254 -31.90 9.16 -43.18
CA TRP A 254 -32.26 10.37 -43.94
C TRP A 254 -32.35 10.15 -45.44
N GLN A 255 -31.57 9.22 -46.00
CA GLN A 255 -31.66 8.83 -47.41
C GLN A 255 -32.88 7.95 -47.72
N ARG A 256 -33.37 7.18 -46.74
CA ARG A 256 -34.58 6.37 -46.87
C ARG A 256 -35.83 7.25 -46.85
N SER A 257 -35.91 8.24 -45.96
CA SER A 257 -37.06 9.15 -45.88
C SER A 257 -37.21 10.11 -47.06
N ARG A 258 -36.14 10.37 -47.82
CA ARG A 258 -36.18 11.16 -49.06
C ARG A 258 -36.56 10.36 -50.31
N ARG A 259 -36.68 9.04 -50.20
CA ARG A 259 -37.04 8.13 -51.30
C ARG A 259 -38.48 7.60 -51.20
N SER A 260 -39.14 7.79 -50.06
CA SER A 260 -40.59 7.64 -49.86
C SER A 260 -41.28 8.97 -50.13
#